data_AF-A0AAW0QZM3-F1
#
_entry.id   AF-A0AAW0QZM3-F1
#
_cell.length_a   1.000
_cell.length_b   1.000
_cell.length_c   1.000
_cell.angle_alpha   90.00
_cell.angle_beta   90.00
_cell.angle_gamma   90.00
#
_symmetry.space_group_name_H-M   'P 1'
#
loop_
_entity.id
_entity.type
_entity.pdbx_description
1 polymer ?
#
loop_
_entity_poly.entity_id
_entity_poly.type
_entity_poly.pdbx_seq_one_letter_code
_entity_poly.pdbx_strand_id
1 'polypeptide(L)'
;MSPSSSSPRIVELASKIQSSVIQLQSILDAKGVPSPSFAENAPDRLPREATEAQDAVLDATQELYDLLLDSPAAVLKVTAGGRLSFAEVAKKTGFAKSVVARLLRDAMCVRIFHEPEHGMVAHTKTSKALRQPWFLAFVRAGAEEGWANMFKIVDALEKWPNCEEPSQTSYNLVHKTEGSYFDNVAKDPERAARFAAGMAIQWELPGYQLEYLLDGYDWAGLGRAKVVDLGGFRGRISVALAERFPDLDLLVEDMGMNEQEAHAAVPAHLKPRVNFLVHDMGSEPDQQLPW
;
A
#
# COMPACT_ATOMS: atom_id res chain seq x y z
N MET A 1 7.42 -42.08 13.76
CA MET A 1 8.52 -41.22 13.30
C MET A 1 8.16 -39.79 13.66
N SER A 2 8.93 -39.15 14.54
CA SER A 2 8.72 -37.74 14.90
C SER A 2 9.18 -36.86 13.72
N PRO A 3 8.47 -35.77 13.40
CA PRO A 3 8.95 -34.83 12.39
C PRO A 3 10.24 -34.18 12.89
N SER A 4 11.28 -34.17 12.05
CA SER A 4 12.52 -33.46 12.35
C SER A 4 12.24 -31.97 12.47
N SER A 5 12.52 -31.37 13.63
CA SER A 5 12.41 -29.93 13.85
C SER A 5 13.53 -29.20 13.11
N SER A 6 13.35 -28.93 11.83
CA SER A 6 14.16 -27.96 11.09
C SER A 6 14.03 -26.59 11.75
N SER A 7 15.13 -25.83 11.82
CA SER A 7 15.11 -24.47 12.34
C SER A 7 14.13 -23.60 11.53
N PRO A 8 13.40 -22.65 12.15
CA PRO A 8 12.58 -21.72 11.39
C PRO A 8 13.43 -20.89 10.42
N ARG A 9 12.95 -20.69 9.19
CA ARG A 9 13.72 -20.00 8.13
C ARG A 9 14.27 -18.63 8.55
N ILE A 10 13.52 -17.87 9.33
CA ILE A 10 13.97 -16.57 9.87
C ILE A 10 15.20 -16.69 10.80
N VAL A 11 15.33 -17.81 11.53
CA VAL A 11 16.49 -18.10 12.40
C VAL A 11 17.69 -18.57 11.56
N GLU A 12 17.45 -19.37 10.52
CA GLU A 12 18.49 -19.74 9.55
C GLU A 12 19.08 -18.51 8.85
N LEU A 13 18.21 -17.56 8.43
CA LEU A 13 18.61 -16.32 7.79
C LEU A 13 19.37 -15.41 8.73
N ALA A 14 18.91 -15.23 9.98
CA ALA A 14 19.65 -14.47 10.99
C ALA A 14 21.06 -15.05 11.23
N SER A 15 21.18 -16.39 11.30
CA SER A 15 22.46 -17.08 11.43
C SER A 15 23.35 -16.89 10.20
N LYS A 16 22.76 -16.97 8.98
CA LYS A 16 23.48 -16.72 7.73
C LYS A 16 24.01 -15.29 7.67
N ILE A 17 23.17 -14.29 7.96
CA ILE A 17 23.57 -12.87 8.02
C ILE A 17 24.76 -12.71 8.97
N GLN A 18 24.68 -13.25 10.19
CA GLN A 18 25.78 -13.16 11.16
C GLN A 18 27.07 -13.78 10.62
N SER A 19 27.02 -15.00 10.07
CA SER A 19 28.22 -15.67 9.52
C SER A 19 28.81 -14.93 8.32
N SER A 20 27.97 -14.41 7.43
CA SER A 20 28.41 -13.72 6.22
C SER A 20 28.96 -12.31 6.54
N VAL A 21 28.41 -11.61 7.54
CA VAL A 21 28.99 -10.35 8.05
C VAL A 21 30.36 -10.58 8.70
N ILE A 22 30.54 -11.66 9.47
CA ILE A 22 31.83 -12.02 10.07
C ILE A 22 32.87 -12.32 8.97
N GLN A 23 32.49 -13.10 7.95
CA GLN A 23 33.36 -13.38 6.80
C GLN A 23 33.70 -12.10 6.03
N LEU A 24 32.71 -11.22 5.80
CA LEU A 24 32.90 -9.93 5.13
C LEU A 24 33.91 -9.06 5.89
N GLN A 25 33.71 -8.87 7.20
CA GLN A 25 34.62 -8.06 8.03
C GLN A 25 36.05 -8.62 8.03
N SER A 26 36.20 -9.95 8.13
CA SER A 26 37.52 -10.59 8.08
C SER A 26 38.26 -10.34 6.75
N ILE A 27 37.55 -10.16 5.64
CA ILE A 27 38.14 -9.84 4.33
C ILE A 27 38.54 -8.36 4.28
N LEU A 28 37.74 -7.46 4.86
CA LEU A 28 38.07 -6.03 4.95
C LEU A 28 39.30 -5.78 5.84
N ASP A 29 39.34 -6.43 7.01
CA ASP A 29 40.48 -6.37 7.95
C ASP A 29 41.78 -6.85 7.28
N ALA A 30 41.72 -8.00 6.58
CA ALA A 30 42.87 -8.57 5.86
C ALA A 30 43.35 -7.70 4.67
N LYS A 31 42.51 -6.77 4.19
CA LYS A 31 42.85 -5.82 3.13
C LYS A 31 43.18 -4.41 3.66
N GLY A 32 43.04 -4.16 4.96
CA GLY A 32 43.19 -2.82 5.55
C GLY A 32 42.14 -1.81 5.07
N VAL A 33 40.97 -2.30 4.63
CA VAL A 33 39.87 -1.46 4.14
C VAL A 33 38.92 -1.18 5.32
N PRO A 34 38.52 0.09 5.58
CA PRO A 34 37.57 0.40 6.64
C PRO A 34 36.20 -0.26 6.37
N SER A 35 35.46 -0.56 7.43
CA SER A 35 34.09 -1.07 7.31
C SER A 35 33.15 -0.06 6.63
N PRO A 36 32.16 -0.51 5.83
CA PRO A 36 31.15 0.39 5.26
C PRO A 36 30.32 1.07 6.36
N SER A 37 29.94 2.33 6.13
CA SER A 37 29.09 3.12 7.02
C SER A 37 28.35 4.21 6.23
N PHE A 38 27.50 4.99 6.91
CA PHE A 38 26.84 6.16 6.31
C PHE A 38 27.65 7.48 6.40
N ALA A 39 28.90 7.42 6.85
CA ALA A 39 29.76 8.59 6.93
C ALA A 39 30.35 8.95 5.55
N GLU A 40 30.66 10.24 5.33
CA GLU A 40 31.23 10.77 4.08
C GLU A 40 32.56 10.11 3.67
N ASN A 41 33.31 9.59 4.65
CA ASN A 41 34.58 8.89 4.45
C ASN A 41 34.45 7.36 4.37
N ALA A 42 33.24 6.82 4.20
CA ALA A 42 33.02 5.40 3.96
C ALA A 42 33.62 4.94 2.62
N PRO A 43 34.02 3.66 2.48
CA PRO A 43 34.52 3.14 1.20
C PRO A 43 33.41 3.08 0.14
N ASP A 44 33.61 3.75 -1.00
CA ASP A 44 32.69 3.71 -2.16
C ASP A 44 32.42 2.29 -2.68
N ARG A 45 33.40 1.39 -2.54
CA ARG A 45 33.33 -0.01 -3.00
C ARG A 45 34.11 -0.93 -2.08
N LEU A 46 33.58 -2.13 -1.88
CA LEU A 46 34.27 -3.21 -1.16
C LEU A 46 35.21 -3.97 -2.12
N PRO A 47 36.25 -4.67 -1.60
CA PRO A 47 37.14 -5.50 -2.42
C PRO A 47 36.38 -6.59 -3.20
N ARG A 48 36.90 -6.99 -4.36
CA ARG A 48 36.27 -8.04 -5.18
C ARG A 48 36.22 -9.39 -4.46
N GLU A 49 37.18 -9.65 -3.58
CA GLU A 49 37.22 -10.84 -2.73
C GLU A 49 36.09 -10.86 -1.69
N ALA A 50 35.50 -9.71 -1.38
CA ALA A 50 34.39 -9.59 -0.46
C ALA A 50 33.02 -9.84 -1.10
N THR A 51 32.93 -9.88 -2.45
CA THR A 51 31.64 -9.93 -3.18
C THR A 51 30.76 -11.11 -2.78
N GLU A 52 31.29 -12.33 -2.65
CA GLU A 52 30.48 -13.49 -2.25
C GLU A 52 29.87 -13.33 -0.84
N ALA A 53 30.63 -12.76 0.09
CA ALA A 53 30.15 -12.51 1.46
C ALA A 53 29.15 -11.34 1.48
N GLN A 54 29.40 -10.28 0.69
CA GLN A 54 28.50 -9.15 0.50
C GLN A 54 27.14 -9.60 -0.06
N ASP A 55 27.15 -10.33 -1.17
CA ASP A 55 25.94 -10.86 -1.81
C ASP A 55 25.18 -11.79 -0.85
N ALA A 56 25.89 -12.67 -0.11
CA ALA A 56 25.28 -13.54 0.88
C ALA A 56 24.61 -12.79 2.04
N VAL A 57 25.16 -11.65 2.49
CA VAL A 57 24.53 -10.74 3.47
C VAL A 57 23.31 -10.06 2.85
N LEU A 58 23.43 -9.49 1.66
CA LEU A 58 22.35 -8.74 0.99
C LEU A 58 21.15 -9.64 0.69
N ASP A 59 21.38 -10.81 0.09
CA ASP A 59 20.33 -11.80 -0.20
C ASP A 59 19.61 -12.25 1.07
N ALA A 60 20.36 -12.58 2.13
CA ALA A 60 19.78 -13.07 3.37
C ALA A 60 19.04 -11.95 4.14
N THR A 61 19.55 -10.72 4.09
CA THR A 61 18.90 -9.54 4.65
C THR A 61 17.62 -9.22 3.90
N GLN A 62 17.62 -9.25 2.56
CA GLN A 62 16.43 -9.01 1.75
C GLN A 62 15.41 -10.16 1.88
N GLU A 63 15.84 -11.42 2.05
CA GLU A 63 14.93 -12.53 2.36
C GLU A 63 14.31 -12.37 3.76
N LEU A 64 15.12 -12.01 4.77
CA LEU A 64 14.62 -11.81 6.13
C LEU A 64 13.68 -10.59 6.22
N TYR A 65 14.03 -9.49 5.56
CA TYR A 65 13.21 -8.28 5.46
C TYR A 65 11.86 -8.58 4.78
N ASP A 66 11.85 -9.24 3.62
CA ASP A 66 10.60 -9.60 2.93
C ASP A 66 9.74 -10.62 3.71
N LEU A 67 10.36 -11.44 4.58
CA LEU A 67 9.65 -12.37 5.48
C LEU A 67 9.11 -11.70 6.74
N LEU A 68 9.75 -10.63 7.23
CA LEU A 68 9.38 -9.91 8.44
C LEU A 68 8.49 -8.68 8.18
N LEU A 69 8.54 -8.12 6.97
CA LEU A 69 7.56 -7.12 6.57
C LEU A 69 6.16 -7.74 6.60
N ASP A 70 5.26 -7.08 7.33
CA ASP A 70 3.86 -7.02 6.94
C ASP A 70 3.79 -6.29 5.59
N SER A 71 4.05 -7.05 4.53
CA SER A 71 3.88 -6.60 3.16
C SER A 71 2.51 -5.94 3.00
N PRO A 72 2.35 -4.94 2.12
CA PRO A 72 1.02 -4.55 1.63
C PRO A 72 0.21 -5.74 1.07
N ALA A 73 0.88 -6.85 0.72
CA ALA A 73 0.28 -8.13 0.34
C ALA A 73 0.10 -9.15 1.51
N ALA A 74 0.37 -8.78 2.76
CA ALA A 74 0.42 -9.69 3.90
C ALA A 74 -0.93 -9.93 4.59
N VAL A 75 -1.92 -9.06 4.37
CA VAL A 75 -3.27 -9.06 5.00
C VAL A 75 -4.18 -10.18 4.45
N LEU A 76 -3.61 -11.36 4.17
CA LEU A 76 -4.34 -12.48 3.55
C LEU A 76 -3.87 -13.86 4.03
N LYS A 77 -4.82 -14.57 4.64
CA LYS A 77 -4.92 -16.04 4.57
C LYS A 77 -5.51 -16.42 3.20
N VAL A 78 -5.10 -17.56 2.61
CA VAL A 78 -5.89 -18.49 1.74
C VAL A 78 -5.01 -19.48 0.94
N THR A 79 -5.48 -20.72 0.78
CA THR A 79 -4.95 -21.83 -0.04
C THR A 79 -5.72 -21.99 -1.37
N ALA A 80 -5.23 -22.57 -2.46
CA ALA A 80 -3.98 -23.29 -2.76
C ALA A 80 -3.36 -22.69 -4.06
N GLY A 81 -2.62 -23.34 -4.98
CA GLY A 81 -2.15 -24.72 -5.11
C GLY A 81 -1.59 -25.09 -6.50
N GLY A 82 -2.01 -24.42 -7.58
CA GLY A 82 -1.70 -24.80 -8.97
C GLY A 82 -0.45 -24.16 -9.59
N ARG A 83 0.08 -24.83 -10.62
CA ARG A 83 1.19 -24.40 -11.50
C ARG A 83 0.77 -24.39 -12.97
N LEU A 84 1.37 -23.53 -13.79
CA LEU A 84 1.16 -23.46 -15.25
C LEU A 84 2.50 -23.30 -15.97
N SER A 85 2.61 -23.75 -17.22
CA SER A 85 3.73 -23.41 -18.08
C SER A 85 3.61 -22.00 -18.66
N PHE A 86 4.73 -21.35 -18.97
CA PHE A 86 4.75 -20.07 -19.68
C PHE A 86 4.05 -20.15 -21.05
N ALA A 87 3.98 -21.34 -21.66
CA ALA A 87 3.26 -21.56 -22.91
C ALA A 87 1.73 -21.51 -22.71
N GLU A 88 1.21 -22.08 -21.62
CA GLU A 88 -0.20 -21.99 -21.27
C GLU A 88 -0.61 -20.56 -20.86
N VAL A 89 0.27 -19.84 -20.15
CA VAL A 89 0.04 -18.43 -19.83
C VAL A 89 0.00 -17.60 -21.12
N ALA A 90 0.97 -17.77 -22.02
CA ALA A 90 0.98 -17.12 -23.33
C ALA A 90 -0.29 -17.40 -24.15
N LYS A 91 -0.77 -18.65 -24.17
CA LYS A 91 -2.05 -19.00 -24.82
C LYS A 91 -3.26 -18.30 -24.19
N LYS A 92 -3.25 -18.09 -22.87
CA LYS A 92 -4.34 -17.42 -22.14
C LYS A 92 -4.32 -15.90 -22.26
N THR A 93 -3.14 -15.28 -22.43
CA THR A 93 -3.00 -13.82 -22.53
C THR A 93 -2.87 -13.29 -23.96
N GLY A 94 -2.64 -14.16 -24.95
CA GLY A 94 -2.41 -13.77 -26.35
C GLY A 94 -1.00 -13.24 -26.66
N PHE A 95 -0.16 -13.01 -25.65
CA PHE A 95 1.22 -12.56 -25.81
C PHE A 95 2.18 -13.70 -26.19
N ALA A 96 3.27 -13.36 -26.86
CA ALA A 96 4.33 -14.31 -27.18
C ALA A 96 4.97 -14.91 -25.90
N LYS A 97 5.30 -16.22 -25.92
CA LYS A 97 5.92 -16.94 -24.79
C LYS A 97 7.19 -16.24 -24.26
N SER A 98 7.99 -15.64 -25.14
CA SER A 98 9.20 -14.90 -24.77
C SER A 98 8.90 -13.63 -23.97
N VAL A 99 7.83 -12.90 -24.29
CA VAL A 99 7.38 -11.71 -23.54
C VAL A 99 6.85 -12.13 -22.17
N VAL A 100 5.98 -13.15 -22.13
CA VAL A 100 5.43 -13.71 -20.90
C VAL A 100 6.53 -14.21 -19.96
N ALA A 101 7.53 -14.95 -20.49
CA ALA A 101 8.64 -15.45 -19.70
C ALA A 101 9.49 -14.31 -19.08
N ARG A 102 9.70 -13.21 -19.81
CA ARG A 102 10.45 -12.05 -19.32
C ARG A 102 9.70 -11.34 -18.19
N LEU A 103 8.42 -11.01 -18.40
CA LEU A 103 7.59 -10.33 -17.40
C LEU A 103 7.36 -11.18 -16.14
N LEU A 104 7.18 -12.49 -16.29
CA LEU A 104 7.04 -13.38 -15.16
C LEU A 104 8.33 -13.48 -14.33
N ARG A 105 9.50 -13.58 -14.98
CA ARG A 105 10.80 -13.62 -14.27
C ARG A 105 11.13 -12.30 -13.57
N ASP A 106 10.81 -11.17 -14.20
CA ASP A 106 10.92 -9.86 -13.57
C ASP A 106 10.06 -9.76 -12.29
N ALA A 107 8.79 -10.20 -12.38
CA ALA A 107 7.90 -10.30 -11.21
C ALA A 107 8.35 -11.36 -10.17
N MET A 108 9.19 -12.34 -10.54
CA MET A 108 9.79 -13.30 -9.61
C MET A 108 10.98 -12.70 -8.84
N CYS A 109 11.72 -11.76 -9.43
CA CYS A 109 12.79 -11.02 -8.74
C CYS A 109 12.25 -10.26 -7.52
N VAL A 110 11.03 -9.74 -7.61
CA VAL A 110 10.30 -9.09 -6.50
C VAL A 110 9.31 -10.04 -5.79
N ARG A 111 9.54 -11.36 -5.87
CA ARG A 111 8.82 -12.43 -5.15
C ARG A 111 7.29 -12.46 -5.33
N ILE A 112 6.76 -11.81 -6.38
CA ILE A 112 5.33 -11.85 -6.72
C ILE A 112 4.96 -13.25 -7.22
N PHE A 113 5.79 -13.90 -8.03
CA PHE A 113 5.63 -15.31 -8.44
C PHE A 113 6.90 -16.12 -8.11
N HIS A 114 6.88 -17.44 -8.34
CA HIS A 114 8.09 -18.25 -8.40
C HIS A 114 8.05 -19.23 -9.60
N GLU A 115 9.23 -19.62 -10.10
CA GLU A 115 9.43 -20.61 -11.17
C GLU A 115 9.87 -21.95 -10.52
N PRO A 116 8.93 -22.88 -10.24
CA PRO A 116 9.27 -24.12 -9.51
C PRO A 116 10.09 -25.12 -10.35
N GLU A 117 9.94 -25.05 -11.66
CA GLU A 117 10.64 -25.82 -12.69
C GLU A 117 10.84 -24.90 -13.89
N HIS A 118 11.89 -25.10 -14.69
CA HIS A 118 12.19 -24.21 -15.80
C HIS A 118 11.04 -24.12 -16.81
N GLY A 119 10.58 -22.90 -17.08
CA GLY A 119 9.45 -22.61 -17.97
C GLY A 119 8.06 -22.72 -17.30
N MET A 120 8.00 -22.89 -15.98
CA MET A 120 6.77 -22.94 -15.18
C MET A 120 6.60 -21.70 -14.30
N VAL A 121 5.35 -21.36 -13.97
CA VAL A 121 4.99 -20.37 -12.95
C VAL A 121 4.08 -21.02 -11.91
N ALA A 122 4.31 -20.67 -10.65
CA ALA A 122 3.36 -20.88 -9.58
C ALA A 122 3.26 -19.64 -8.68
N HIS A 123 2.18 -19.58 -7.91
CA HIS A 123 1.86 -18.46 -7.04
C HIS A 123 2.64 -18.47 -5.72
N THR A 124 3.20 -17.34 -5.32
CA THR A 124 3.58 -17.06 -3.91
C THR A 124 2.37 -16.57 -3.11
N LYS A 125 2.57 -16.15 -1.85
CA LYS A 125 1.53 -15.42 -1.07
C LYS A 125 1.13 -14.13 -1.82
N THR A 126 2.11 -13.40 -2.34
CA THR A 126 1.96 -12.09 -2.98
C THR A 126 1.12 -12.11 -4.27
N SER A 127 1.37 -13.02 -5.22
CA SER A 127 0.50 -13.10 -6.42
C SER A 127 -0.87 -13.70 -6.18
N LYS A 128 -1.10 -14.44 -5.08
CA LYS A 128 -2.46 -14.77 -4.63
C LYS A 128 -3.15 -13.52 -4.09
N ALA A 129 -2.42 -12.67 -3.38
CA ALA A 129 -2.95 -11.43 -2.84
C ALA A 129 -3.50 -10.52 -3.95
N LEU A 130 -2.73 -10.34 -5.04
CA LEU A 130 -3.13 -9.55 -6.21
C LEU A 130 -4.42 -10.01 -6.90
N ARG A 131 -4.96 -11.19 -6.55
CA ARG A 131 -6.26 -11.67 -7.06
C ARG A 131 -7.46 -11.20 -6.25
N GLN A 132 -7.26 -10.63 -5.07
CA GLN A 132 -8.36 -10.10 -4.28
C GLN A 132 -8.93 -8.84 -4.96
N PRO A 133 -10.26 -8.67 -5.04
CA PRO A 133 -10.87 -7.54 -5.75
C PRO A 133 -10.34 -6.18 -5.27
N TRP A 134 -10.16 -6.01 -3.96
CA TRP A 134 -9.65 -4.77 -3.36
C TRP A 134 -8.19 -4.48 -3.75
N PHE A 135 -7.29 -5.47 -3.70
CA PHE A 135 -5.88 -5.25 -4.04
C PHE A 135 -5.70 -5.03 -5.54
N LEU A 136 -6.48 -5.75 -6.36
CA LEU A 136 -6.48 -5.55 -7.81
C LEU A 136 -7.01 -4.14 -8.18
N ALA A 137 -8.02 -3.63 -7.47
CA ALA A 137 -8.53 -2.28 -7.66
C ALA A 137 -7.48 -1.22 -7.32
N PHE A 138 -6.78 -1.35 -6.19
CA PHE A 138 -5.68 -0.46 -5.81
C PHE A 138 -4.57 -0.40 -6.84
N VAL A 139 -4.07 -1.56 -7.28
CA VAL A 139 -2.97 -1.63 -8.25
C VAL A 139 -3.39 -1.04 -9.60
N ARG A 140 -4.65 -1.25 -10.02
CA ARG A 140 -5.21 -0.61 -11.23
C ARG A 140 -5.34 0.90 -11.09
N ALA A 141 -5.91 1.39 -9.98
CA ALA A 141 -6.04 2.82 -9.72
C ALA A 141 -4.65 3.50 -9.73
N GLY A 142 -3.65 2.91 -9.06
CA GLY A 142 -2.27 3.40 -9.10
C GLY A 142 -1.68 3.40 -10.52
N ALA A 143 -1.90 2.34 -11.30
CA ALA A 143 -1.38 2.22 -12.66
C ALA A 143 -2.03 3.19 -13.67
N GLU A 144 -3.34 3.37 -13.60
CA GLU A 144 -4.13 4.13 -14.57
C GLU A 144 -4.23 5.63 -14.20
N GLU A 145 -4.33 5.95 -12.90
CA GLU A 145 -4.50 7.33 -12.40
C GLU A 145 -3.22 7.93 -11.78
N GLY A 146 -2.20 7.12 -11.46
CA GLY A 146 -1.03 7.56 -10.67
C GLY A 146 0.31 7.52 -11.40
N TRP A 147 0.70 6.37 -11.95
CA TRP A 147 2.10 6.14 -12.37
C TRP A 147 2.56 7.03 -13.53
N ALA A 148 1.68 7.32 -14.50
CA ALA A 148 2.01 8.25 -15.59
C ALA A 148 2.29 9.68 -15.08
N ASN A 149 1.61 10.09 -13.99
CA ASN A 149 1.69 11.44 -13.44
C ASN A 149 3.00 11.70 -12.68
N MET A 150 3.66 10.64 -12.17
CA MET A 150 4.98 10.77 -11.54
C MET A 150 6.04 11.25 -12.53
N PHE A 151 5.97 10.84 -13.80
CA PHE A 151 6.90 11.25 -14.85
C PHE A 151 6.72 12.70 -15.33
N LYS A 152 5.75 13.44 -14.79
CA LYS A 152 5.46 14.84 -15.15
C LYS A 152 5.49 15.81 -13.97
N ILE A 153 6.02 15.38 -12.81
CA ILE A 153 6.16 16.24 -11.64
C ILE A 153 7.15 17.40 -11.92
N VAL A 154 8.28 17.13 -12.56
CA VAL A 154 9.27 18.18 -12.90
C VAL A 154 8.68 19.16 -13.92
N ASP A 155 8.09 18.67 -15.02
CA ASP A 155 7.39 19.52 -16.00
C ASP A 155 6.30 20.40 -15.36
N ALA A 156 5.60 19.90 -14.34
CA ALA A 156 4.61 20.68 -13.60
C ALA A 156 5.25 21.76 -12.73
N LEU A 157 6.36 21.46 -12.04
CA LEU A 157 7.13 22.44 -11.26
C LEU A 157 7.81 23.50 -12.14
N GLU A 158 8.32 23.14 -13.32
CA GLU A 158 8.87 24.11 -14.28
C GLU A 158 7.80 25.07 -14.81
N LYS A 159 6.58 24.56 -15.05
CA LYS A 159 5.44 25.36 -15.51
C LYS A 159 4.81 26.20 -14.39
N TRP A 160 4.78 25.67 -13.18
CA TRP A 160 4.13 26.26 -12.01
C TRP A 160 5.03 26.17 -10.77
N PRO A 161 6.08 27.01 -10.67
CA PRO A 161 7.12 26.87 -9.63
C PRO A 161 6.63 26.99 -8.18
N ASN A 162 5.49 27.64 -7.95
CA ASN A 162 4.94 27.87 -6.61
C ASN A 162 3.84 26.87 -6.20
N CYS A 163 3.26 26.11 -7.16
CA CYS A 163 2.18 25.16 -6.93
C CYS A 163 0.99 25.67 -6.07
N GLU A 164 0.55 26.91 -6.29
CA GLU A 164 -0.43 27.60 -5.42
C GLU A 164 -1.89 27.16 -5.66
N GLU A 165 -2.19 26.54 -6.80
CA GLU A 165 -3.57 26.22 -7.22
C GLU A 165 -3.80 24.71 -7.38
N PRO A 166 -4.97 24.15 -7.00
CA PRO A 166 -5.31 22.73 -7.17
C PRO A 166 -5.26 22.20 -8.62
N SER A 167 -5.21 23.11 -9.61
CA SER A 167 -5.09 22.80 -11.03
C SER A 167 -3.65 22.72 -11.55
N GLN A 168 -2.66 23.10 -10.75
CA GLN A 168 -1.24 23.16 -11.12
C GLN A 168 -0.55 21.80 -10.89
N THR A 169 -1.10 20.73 -11.48
CA THR A 169 -0.71 19.35 -11.21
C THR A 169 -0.16 18.64 -12.44
N SER A 170 0.71 17.64 -12.22
CA SER A 170 1.18 16.76 -13.28
C SER A 170 0.06 15.92 -13.91
N TYR A 171 -1.03 15.65 -13.16
CA TYR A 171 -2.27 15.04 -13.66
C TYR A 171 -2.82 15.80 -14.86
N ASN A 172 -2.98 17.11 -14.73
CA ASN A 172 -3.51 17.97 -15.79
C ASN A 172 -2.59 18.00 -17.03
N LEU A 173 -1.27 17.87 -16.85
CA LEU A 173 -0.32 17.76 -17.96
C LEU A 173 -0.41 16.42 -18.72
N VAL A 174 -0.54 15.31 -18.00
CA VAL A 174 -0.64 13.95 -18.61
C VAL A 174 -1.98 13.74 -19.29
N HIS A 175 -3.06 14.01 -18.56
CA HIS A 175 -4.43 13.74 -18.99
C HIS A 175 -5.00 14.85 -19.88
N LYS A 176 -4.29 15.97 -20.04
CA LYS A 176 -4.69 17.16 -20.82
C LYS A 176 -6.03 17.73 -20.34
N THR A 177 -6.10 17.91 -19.02
CA THR A 177 -7.29 18.35 -18.27
C THR A 177 -7.01 19.67 -17.54
N GLU A 178 -8.05 20.28 -16.98
CA GLU A 178 -8.01 21.53 -16.22
C GLU A 178 -8.91 21.42 -14.98
N GLY A 179 -8.74 22.30 -14.00
CA GLY A 179 -9.43 22.22 -12.70
C GLY A 179 -8.74 21.25 -11.71
N SER A 180 -9.39 20.94 -10.60
CA SER A 180 -8.79 20.06 -9.57
C SER A 180 -8.80 18.59 -10.00
N TYR A 181 -8.02 17.75 -9.30
CA TYR A 181 -8.08 16.30 -9.48
C TYR A 181 -9.49 15.75 -9.24
N PHE A 182 -10.15 16.16 -8.14
CA PHE A 182 -11.47 15.67 -7.77
C PHE A 182 -12.56 16.08 -8.78
N ASP A 183 -12.50 17.29 -9.34
CA ASP A 183 -13.41 17.70 -10.41
C ASP A 183 -13.30 16.80 -11.65
N ASN A 184 -12.09 16.38 -12.01
CA ASN A 184 -11.85 15.54 -13.17
C ASN A 184 -12.26 14.07 -12.91
N VAL A 185 -12.07 13.58 -11.68
CA VAL A 185 -12.59 12.27 -11.26
C VAL A 185 -14.13 12.26 -11.23
N ALA A 186 -14.77 13.31 -10.71
CA ALA A 186 -16.23 13.40 -10.61
C ALA A 186 -16.94 13.48 -11.99
N LYS A 187 -16.27 14.05 -13.01
CA LYS A 187 -16.79 14.13 -14.39
C LYS A 187 -16.73 12.81 -15.17
N ASP A 188 -15.98 11.82 -14.69
CA ASP A 188 -15.80 10.52 -15.36
C ASP A 188 -16.23 9.40 -14.40
N PRO A 189 -17.46 8.85 -14.57
CA PRO A 189 -17.98 7.81 -13.68
C PRO A 189 -17.11 6.54 -13.60
N GLU A 190 -16.30 6.25 -14.63
CA GLU A 190 -15.40 5.10 -14.63
C GLU A 190 -14.16 5.40 -13.76
N ARG A 191 -13.57 6.60 -13.88
CA ARG A 191 -12.51 7.08 -12.97
C ARG A 191 -13.02 7.15 -11.53
N ALA A 192 -14.21 7.70 -11.29
CA ALA A 192 -14.81 7.75 -9.96
C ALA A 192 -14.96 6.36 -9.34
N ALA A 193 -15.44 5.37 -10.11
CA ALA A 193 -15.55 3.99 -9.66
C ALA A 193 -14.18 3.35 -9.37
N ARG A 194 -13.17 3.57 -10.23
CA ARG A 194 -11.79 3.09 -10.00
C ARG A 194 -11.16 3.73 -8.77
N PHE A 195 -11.28 5.04 -8.62
CA PHE A 195 -10.76 5.79 -7.49
C PHE A 195 -11.41 5.34 -6.18
N ALA A 196 -12.75 5.25 -6.12
CA ALA A 196 -13.45 4.75 -4.94
C ALA A 196 -13.05 3.32 -4.55
N ALA A 197 -12.92 2.42 -5.53
CA ALA A 197 -12.45 1.05 -5.30
C ALA A 197 -10.96 0.99 -4.87
N GLY A 198 -10.15 1.92 -5.37
CA GLY A 198 -8.74 2.09 -5.00
C GLY A 198 -8.53 2.76 -3.64
N MET A 199 -9.45 3.59 -3.16
CA MET A 199 -9.40 4.20 -1.82
C MET A 199 -9.91 3.25 -0.72
N ALA A 200 -10.83 2.35 -1.05
CA ALA A 200 -11.42 1.40 -0.10
C ALA A 200 -10.39 0.47 0.59
N ILE A 201 -9.24 0.22 -0.04
CA ILE A 201 -8.12 -0.56 0.51
C ILE A 201 -7.33 0.14 1.62
N GLN A 202 -7.34 1.47 1.70
CA GLN A 202 -6.32 2.20 2.47
C GLN A 202 -6.33 1.76 3.95
N TRP A 203 -7.51 1.52 4.50
CA TRP A 203 -7.75 1.03 5.87
C TRP A 203 -7.28 -0.41 6.15
N GLU A 204 -7.09 -1.21 5.10
CA GLU A 204 -6.58 -2.58 5.18
C GLU A 204 -5.04 -2.63 5.07
N LEU A 205 -4.36 -1.49 4.83
CA LEU A 205 -2.90 -1.45 4.79
C LEU A 205 -2.32 -1.43 6.22
N PRO A 206 -1.27 -2.24 6.51
CA PRO A 206 -0.53 -2.13 7.77
C PRO A 206 -0.07 -0.68 8.03
N GLY A 207 -0.42 -0.15 9.19
CA GLY A 207 -0.16 1.25 9.59
C GLY A 207 -1.30 2.25 9.32
N TYR A 208 -2.32 1.89 8.54
CA TYR A 208 -3.53 2.71 8.29
C TYR A 208 -4.80 2.09 8.92
N GLN A 209 -4.63 1.05 9.73
CA GLN A 209 -5.72 0.32 10.38
C GLN A 209 -6.48 1.22 11.37
N LEU A 210 -7.79 1.04 11.45
CA LEU A 210 -8.69 1.90 12.22
C LEU A 210 -8.43 1.81 13.73
N GLU A 211 -7.92 0.67 14.19
CA GLU A 211 -7.48 0.40 15.55
C GLU A 211 -6.48 1.46 16.05
N TYR A 212 -5.55 1.94 15.22
CA TYR A 212 -4.60 2.99 15.62
C TYR A 212 -5.29 4.32 16.00
N LEU A 213 -6.43 4.64 15.38
CA LEU A 213 -7.24 5.81 15.75
C LEU A 213 -8.05 5.55 17.02
N LEU A 214 -8.64 4.35 17.14
CA LEU A 214 -9.50 3.98 18.28
C LEU A 214 -8.71 3.76 19.59
N ASP A 215 -7.45 3.32 19.49
CA ASP A 215 -6.55 3.09 20.62
C ASP A 215 -5.58 4.27 20.87
N GLY A 216 -5.32 5.10 19.86
CA GLY A 216 -4.30 6.17 19.91
C GLY A 216 -4.75 7.49 20.55
N TYR A 217 -6.03 7.64 20.88
CA TYR A 217 -6.59 8.84 21.53
C TYR A 217 -7.57 8.45 22.64
N ASP A 218 -7.62 9.22 23.72
CA ASP A 218 -8.54 9.00 24.84
C ASP A 218 -9.95 9.52 24.52
N TRP A 219 -10.63 8.83 23.60
CA TRP A 219 -12.02 9.10 23.23
C TRP A 219 -12.98 8.92 24.40
N ALA A 220 -12.67 8.05 25.36
CA ALA A 220 -13.48 7.84 26.55
C ALA A 220 -13.37 9.01 27.54
N GLY A 221 -12.19 9.63 27.65
CA GLY A 221 -11.93 10.83 28.45
C GLY A 221 -12.73 12.07 28.02
N LEU A 222 -13.27 12.10 26.80
CA LEU A 222 -14.20 13.14 26.35
C LEU A 222 -15.55 13.08 27.08
N GLY A 223 -15.95 11.91 27.59
CA GLY A 223 -17.29 11.68 28.13
C GLY A 223 -18.37 11.92 27.07
N ARG A 224 -19.46 12.60 27.43
CA ARG A 224 -20.52 12.95 26.48
C ARG A 224 -20.10 14.11 25.60
N ALA A 225 -19.73 13.80 24.35
CA ALA A 225 -19.17 14.76 23.41
C ALA A 225 -19.75 14.61 22.01
N LYS A 226 -19.69 15.71 21.27
CA LYS A 226 -20.10 15.84 19.88
C LYS A 226 -18.85 15.96 19.02
N VAL A 227 -18.69 15.09 18.02
CA VAL A 227 -17.52 15.03 17.14
C VAL A 227 -17.96 15.24 15.70
N VAL A 228 -17.24 16.11 14.98
CA VAL A 228 -17.44 16.35 13.55
C VAL A 228 -16.34 15.64 12.76
N ASP A 229 -16.73 14.78 11.82
CA ASP A 229 -15.87 13.94 10.97
C ASP A 229 -15.81 14.57 9.56
N LEU A 230 -14.90 15.54 9.43
CA LEU A 230 -14.70 16.35 8.23
C LEU A 230 -14.05 15.53 7.10
N GLY A 231 -14.72 15.39 5.96
CA GLY A 231 -14.31 14.53 4.85
C GLY A 231 -14.52 13.03 5.12
N GLY A 232 -15.40 12.68 6.06
CA GLY A 232 -15.63 11.28 6.47
C GLY A 232 -16.42 10.43 5.46
N PHE A 233 -16.91 11.01 4.36
CA PHE A 233 -17.67 10.37 3.29
C PHE A 233 -18.83 9.48 3.80
N ARG A 234 -18.63 8.16 3.86
CA ARG A 234 -19.64 7.19 4.35
C ARG A 234 -19.54 6.91 5.86
N GLY A 235 -18.80 7.73 6.61
CA GLY A 235 -18.76 7.72 8.07
C GLY A 235 -18.13 6.46 8.69
N ARG A 236 -17.19 5.78 8.02
CA ARG A 236 -16.56 4.55 8.54
C ARG A 236 -15.88 4.78 9.90
N ILE A 237 -15.21 5.92 10.06
CA ILE A 237 -14.58 6.33 11.32
C ILE A 237 -15.66 6.60 12.37
N SER A 238 -16.60 7.50 12.07
CA SER A 238 -17.73 7.82 12.95
C SER A 238 -18.53 6.60 13.43
N VAL A 239 -18.83 5.64 12.55
CA VAL A 239 -19.52 4.39 12.92
C VAL A 239 -18.69 3.56 13.91
N ALA A 240 -17.38 3.42 13.70
CA ALA A 240 -16.52 2.67 14.62
C ALA A 240 -16.30 3.36 15.96
N LEU A 241 -16.20 4.71 15.96
CA LEU A 241 -16.19 5.52 17.17
C LEU A 241 -17.50 5.35 17.95
N ALA A 242 -18.64 5.46 17.27
CA ALA A 242 -19.96 5.29 17.89
C ALA A 242 -20.14 3.88 18.48
N GLU A 243 -19.68 2.83 17.79
CA GLU A 243 -19.74 1.44 18.27
C GLU A 243 -18.91 1.23 19.55
N ARG A 244 -17.71 1.81 19.61
CA ARG A 244 -16.77 1.62 20.73
C ARG A 244 -16.99 2.58 21.90
N PHE A 245 -17.49 3.79 21.64
CA PHE A 245 -17.64 4.87 22.61
C PHE A 245 -19.11 5.33 22.65
N PRO A 246 -19.94 4.79 23.57
CA PRO A 246 -21.39 5.03 23.59
C PRO A 246 -21.82 6.46 23.89
N ASP A 247 -20.96 7.25 24.54
CA ASP A 247 -21.23 8.65 24.90
C ASP A 247 -20.89 9.66 23.79
N LEU A 248 -20.35 9.21 22.64
CA LEU A 248 -20.10 10.08 21.49
C LEU A 248 -21.32 10.17 20.57
N ASP A 249 -21.65 11.40 20.17
CA ASP A 249 -22.52 11.74 19.05
C ASP A 249 -21.66 12.24 17.88
N LEU A 250 -21.89 11.71 16.68
CA LEU A 250 -21.03 11.90 15.51
C LEU A 250 -21.82 12.57 14.37
N LEU A 251 -21.21 13.58 13.76
CA LEU A 251 -21.69 14.23 12.54
C LEU A 251 -20.63 14.13 11.45
N VAL A 252 -20.94 13.50 10.32
CA VAL A 252 -20.05 13.37 9.18
C VAL A 252 -20.34 14.45 8.15
N GLU A 253 -19.32 15.20 7.76
CA GLU A 253 -19.43 16.30 6.79
C GLU A 253 -18.65 15.96 5.52
N ASP A 254 -19.30 16.02 4.34
CA ASP A 254 -18.65 15.71 3.06
C ASP A 254 -19.35 16.38 1.87
N MET A 255 -18.58 16.96 0.94
CA MET A 255 -19.09 17.71 -0.22
C MET A 255 -19.76 16.86 -1.31
N GLY A 256 -19.45 15.55 -1.38
CA GLY A 256 -19.86 14.64 -2.47
C GLY A 256 -20.72 13.45 -2.03
N MET A 257 -21.17 13.46 -0.78
CA MET A 257 -21.95 12.40 -0.16
C MET A 257 -23.44 12.46 -0.51
N ASN A 258 -24.09 11.29 -0.58
CA ASN A 258 -25.54 11.17 -0.45
C ASN A 258 -25.90 10.84 1.01
N GLU A 259 -26.38 11.83 1.78
CA GLU A 259 -26.72 11.69 3.20
C GLU A 259 -27.69 10.54 3.46
N GLN A 260 -28.71 10.39 2.60
CA GLN A 260 -29.76 9.41 2.78
C GLN A 260 -29.24 7.98 2.59
N GLU A 261 -28.36 7.77 1.61
CA GLU A 261 -27.68 6.47 1.42
C GLU A 261 -26.68 6.17 2.55
N ALA A 262 -25.94 7.19 3.01
CA ALA A 262 -24.98 7.05 4.10
C ALA A 262 -25.69 6.69 5.42
N HIS A 263 -26.73 7.44 5.80
CA HIS A 263 -27.55 7.15 6.99
C HIS A 263 -28.35 5.85 6.86
N ALA A 264 -28.81 5.49 5.65
CA ALA A 264 -29.42 4.19 5.41
C ALA A 264 -28.47 3.03 5.75
N ALA A 265 -27.18 3.16 5.44
CA ALA A 265 -26.15 2.14 5.66
C ALA A 265 -25.64 2.03 7.11
N VAL A 266 -25.89 3.02 7.97
CA VAL A 266 -25.51 2.96 9.40
C VAL A 266 -26.24 1.82 10.14
N PRO A 267 -25.57 1.04 11.02
CA PRO A 267 -26.23 0.05 11.86
C PRO A 267 -27.39 0.63 12.68
N ALA A 268 -28.51 -0.10 12.76
CA ALA A 268 -29.77 0.44 13.29
C ALA A 268 -29.68 1.01 14.73
N HIS A 269 -28.79 0.46 15.57
CA HIS A 269 -28.56 0.94 16.94
C HIS A 269 -27.65 2.17 17.03
N LEU A 270 -26.96 2.53 15.96
CA LEU A 270 -26.10 3.72 15.87
C LEU A 270 -26.77 4.91 15.16
N LYS A 271 -27.85 4.69 14.40
CA LYS A 271 -28.58 5.74 13.67
C LYS A 271 -28.98 6.98 14.51
N PRO A 272 -29.27 6.89 15.82
CA PRO A 272 -29.54 8.07 16.64
C PRO A 272 -28.29 8.90 17.02
N ARG A 273 -27.08 8.43 16.71
CA ARG A 273 -25.79 9.04 17.11
C ARG A 273 -24.80 9.21 15.95
N VAL A 274 -25.16 8.84 14.72
CA VAL A 274 -24.31 9.00 13.54
C VAL A 274 -25.15 9.67 12.45
N ASN A 275 -24.96 10.97 12.33
CA ASN A 275 -25.65 11.83 11.37
C ASN A 275 -24.70 12.26 10.25
N PHE A 276 -25.27 12.83 9.20
CA PHE A 276 -24.57 13.22 7.97
C PHE A 276 -25.05 14.60 7.53
N LEU A 277 -24.14 15.41 7.00
CA LEU A 277 -24.40 16.73 6.44
C LEU A 277 -23.56 16.92 5.17
N VAL A 278 -24.18 17.28 4.05
CA VAL A 278 -23.45 17.71 2.85
C VAL A 278 -22.96 19.14 3.06
N HIS A 279 -21.63 19.28 3.13
CA HIS A 279 -20.97 20.55 3.40
C HIS A 279 -19.70 20.68 2.55
N ASP A 280 -19.56 21.81 1.85
CA ASP A 280 -18.30 22.23 1.25
C ASP A 280 -17.48 22.97 2.31
N MET A 281 -16.40 22.35 2.78
CA MET A 281 -15.51 22.89 3.82
C MET A 281 -14.80 24.20 3.41
N GLY A 282 -14.87 24.60 2.13
CA GLY A 282 -14.41 25.91 1.66
C GLY A 282 -15.45 27.04 1.80
N SER A 283 -16.68 26.73 2.21
CA SER A 283 -17.76 27.70 2.42
C SER A 283 -17.92 28.11 3.88
N GLU A 284 -18.54 29.26 4.15
CA GLU A 284 -18.95 29.62 5.52
C GLU A 284 -20.12 28.70 5.96
N PRO A 285 -20.14 28.21 7.22
CA PRO A 285 -21.16 27.29 7.69
C PRO A 285 -22.51 28.00 7.85
N ASP A 286 -23.32 27.95 6.80
CA ASP A 286 -24.64 28.60 6.68
C ASP A 286 -25.76 27.95 7.54
N GLN A 287 -25.48 26.84 8.25
CA GLN A 287 -26.51 26.03 8.89
C GLN A 287 -26.21 25.58 10.32
N GLN A 288 -27.27 25.38 11.09
CA GLN A 288 -27.24 24.84 12.44
C GLN A 288 -27.04 23.32 12.38
N LEU A 289 -25.92 22.82 12.90
CA LEU A 289 -25.48 21.43 12.75
C LEU A 289 -26.55 20.40 13.19
N PRO A 290 -26.89 19.38 12.36
CA PRO A 290 -27.89 18.38 12.67
C PRO A 290 -27.33 17.28 13.58
N TRP A 291 -27.71 17.34 14.86
CA TRP A 291 -27.37 16.35 15.90
C TRP A 291 -28.60 15.56 16.31
#